data_AF-A0A252AV92-F1
#
_entry.id   AF-A0A252AV92-F1
#
_cell.length_a   1.000
_cell.length_b   1.000
_cell.length_c   1.000
_cell.angle_alpha   90.00
_cell.angle_beta   90.00
_cell.angle_gamma   90.00
#
_symmetry.space_group_name_H-M   'P 1'
#
loop_
_entity.id
_entity.type
_entity.pdbx_description
1 polymer ?
#
loop_
_entity_poly.entity_id
_entity_poly.type
_entity_poly.pdbx_seq_one_letter_code
_entity_poly.pdbx_strand_id
1 'polypeptide(L)'
;MPVVASSSPVGGQDTVLLDVLARYWQAERAILAMEAATEPPVTAPEYPAWEAKFDGLIADRARAIFQMSDLRAVTAEGQRAKAQIVERCLPSSVRWNDGGLDTSEIRLALSLARDVAGGAA
;
A
#
# COMPACT_ATOMS: atom_id res chain seq x y z
N MET A 1 7.07 -24.49 -32.24
CA MET A 1 5.96 -23.61 -31.84
C MET A 1 6.56 -22.30 -31.37
N PRO A 2 6.28 -21.14 -31.98
CA PRO A 2 6.78 -19.87 -31.47
C PRO A 2 5.96 -19.47 -30.23
N VAL A 3 6.65 -19.11 -29.15
CA VAL A 3 6.04 -18.54 -27.94
C VAL A 3 5.64 -17.10 -28.28
N VAL A 4 4.34 -16.84 -28.33
CA VAL A 4 3.82 -15.47 -28.41
C VAL A 4 4.04 -14.84 -27.04
N ALA A 5 5.07 -14.00 -26.92
CA ALA A 5 5.23 -13.12 -25.78
C ALA A 5 4.06 -12.11 -25.80
N SER A 6 3.03 -12.37 -24.99
CA SER A 6 2.02 -11.37 -24.68
C SER A 6 2.68 -10.28 -23.85
N SER A 7 3.24 -9.29 -24.54
CA SER A 7 3.64 -8.03 -23.92
C SER A 7 2.35 -7.34 -23.48
N SER A 8 1.98 -7.53 -22.21
CA SER A 8 1.04 -6.61 -21.56
C SER A 8 1.61 -5.21 -21.73
N PRO A 9 0.80 -4.21 -22.14
CA PRO A 9 1.32 -2.89 -22.46
C PRO A 9 2.09 -2.38 -21.25
N VAL A 10 3.33 -1.95 -21.49
CA VAL A 10 4.32 -1.54 -20.48
C VAL A 10 3.78 -0.46 -19.53
N GLY A 11 2.70 0.25 -19.89
CA GLY A 11 2.01 1.22 -19.02
C GLY A 11 0.85 0.68 -18.17
N GLY A 12 0.37 -0.54 -18.40
CA GLY A 12 -0.82 -1.07 -17.73
C GLY A 12 -0.61 -1.34 -16.24
N GLN A 13 0.54 -1.91 -15.86
CA GLN A 13 0.83 -2.21 -14.46
C GLN A 13 1.11 -0.94 -13.63
N ASP A 14 1.84 0.02 -14.20
CA ASP A 14 2.07 1.30 -13.54
C ASP A 14 0.77 2.08 -13.36
N THR A 15 -0.15 2.05 -14.33
CA THR A 15 -1.47 2.68 -14.18
C THR A 15 -2.22 2.08 -12.99
N VAL A 16 -2.29 0.74 -12.91
CA VAL A 16 -2.93 0.05 -11.77
C VAL A 16 -2.22 0.37 -10.45
N LEU A 17 -0.89 0.47 -10.45
CA LEU A 17 -0.11 0.85 -9.28
C LEU A 17 -0.45 2.25 -8.81
N LEU A 18 -0.57 3.22 -9.71
CA LEU A 18 -0.97 4.59 -9.38
C LEU A 18 -2.42 4.67 -8.88
N ASP A 19 -3.33 3.85 -9.42
CA ASP A 19 -4.69 3.73 -8.89
C ASP A 19 -4.72 3.14 -7.47
N VAL A 20 -3.86 2.14 -7.19
CA VAL A 20 -3.68 1.60 -5.83
C VAL A 20 -3.09 2.65 -4.89
N LEU A 21 -2.10 3.41 -5.36
CA LEU A 21 -1.50 4.52 -4.60
C LEU A 21 -2.55 5.59 -4.25
N ALA A 22 -3.44 5.93 -5.19
CA ALA A 22 -4.53 6.87 -4.94
C ALA A 22 -5.47 6.36 -3.83
N ARG A 23 -5.80 5.06 -3.83
CA ARG A 23 -6.61 4.43 -2.77
C ARG A 23 -5.88 4.41 -1.43
N TYR A 24 -4.57 4.15 -1.41
CA TYR A 24 -3.76 4.28 -0.20
C TYR A 24 -3.88 5.69 0.39
N TRP A 25 -3.66 6.73 -0.43
CA TRP A 25 -3.74 8.12 0.05
C TRP A 25 -5.13 8.55 0.45
N GLN A 26 -6.17 8.00 -0.19
CA GLN A 26 -7.55 8.23 0.22
C GLN A 26 -7.82 7.66 1.62
N ALA A 27 -7.42 6.41 1.87
CA ALA A 27 -7.56 5.79 3.19
C ALA A 27 -6.74 6.55 4.24
N GLU A 28 -5.48 6.88 3.95
CA GLU A 28 -4.60 7.61 4.88
C GLU A 28 -5.18 8.98 5.28
N ARG A 29 -5.68 9.75 4.31
CA ARG A 29 -6.32 11.05 4.61
C ARG A 29 -7.59 10.89 5.44
N ALA A 30 -8.36 9.83 5.21
CA ALA A 30 -9.57 9.56 5.97
C ALA A 30 -9.25 9.13 7.42
N ILE A 31 -8.19 8.33 7.62
CA ILE A 31 -7.67 7.98 8.95
C ILE A 31 -7.25 9.24 9.68
N LEU A 32 -6.39 10.06 9.09
CA LEU A 32 -5.92 11.31 9.69
C LEU A 32 -7.08 12.27 10.02
N ALA A 33 -8.10 12.32 9.17
CA ALA A 33 -9.30 13.13 9.44
C ALA A 33 -10.12 12.60 10.63
N MET A 34 -10.19 11.28 10.81
CA MET A 34 -10.84 10.67 11.98
C MET A 34 -10.02 10.84 13.25
N GLU A 35 -8.69 10.70 13.19
CA GLU A 35 -7.77 10.94 14.32
C GLU A 35 -7.76 12.41 14.77
N ALA A 36 -7.97 13.35 13.85
CA ALA A 36 -8.09 14.77 14.16
C ALA A 36 -9.46 15.15 14.72
N ALA A 37 -10.48 14.32 14.51
CA ALA A 37 -11.82 14.51 15.07
C ALA A 37 -11.88 13.98 16.50
N THR A 38 -12.87 14.43 17.27
CA THR A 38 -13.11 13.88 18.61
C THR A 38 -13.68 12.47 18.48
N GLU A 39 -12.93 11.49 18.96
CA GLU A 39 -13.40 10.11 19.14
C GLU A 39 -14.63 10.10 20.08
N PRO A 40 -15.74 9.45 19.68
CA PRO A 40 -16.89 9.26 20.57
C PRO A 40 -16.50 8.45 21.82
N PRO A 41 -17.13 8.68 22.99
CA PRO A 41 -16.93 7.80 24.13
C PRO A 41 -17.31 6.35 23.80
N VAL A 42 -16.57 5.37 24.33
CA VAL A 42 -16.86 3.93 24.13
C VAL A 42 -18.29 3.54 24.52
N THR A 43 -18.91 4.29 25.44
CA THR A 43 -20.30 4.09 25.87
C THR A 43 -21.34 4.70 24.93
N ALA A 44 -20.93 5.47 23.93
CA ALA A 44 -21.83 6.17 23.03
C ALA A 44 -22.44 5.20 21.99
N PRO A 45 -23.73 5.33 21.63
CA PRO A 45 -24.37 4.47 20.63
C PRO A 45 -23.67 4.46 19.26
N GLU A 46 -23.03 5.57 18.89
CA GLU A 46 -22.30 5.74 17.63
C GLU A 46 -20.90 5.12 17.62
N TYR A 47 -20.34 4.76 18.79
CA TYR A 47 -18.96 4.26 18.89
C TYR A 47 -18.70 3.02 18.02
N PRO A 48 -19.55 1.97 18.02
CA PRO A 48 -19.29 0.80 17.18
C PRO A 48 -19.24 1.10 15.68
N ALA A 49 -20.03 2.07 15.21
CA ALA A 49 -20.01 2.49 13.82
C ALA A 49 -18.76 3.32 13.48
N TRP A 50 -18.31 4.15 14.43
CA TRP A 50 -17.05 4.89 14.32
C TRP A 50 -15.85 3.94 14.28
N GLU A 51 -15.79 2.97 15.20
CA GLU A 51 -14.72 1.98 15.32
C GLU A 51 -14.63 1.11 14.05
N ALA A 52 -15.77 0.54 13.61
CA ALA A 52 -15.81 -0.27 12.40
C ALA A 52 -15.36 0.50 11.14
N LYS A 53 -15.68 1.81 11.07
CA LYS A 53 -15.21 2.67 9.98
C LYS A 53 -13.70 2.87 10.06
N PHE A 54 -13.16 3.12 11.26
CA PHE A 54 -11.72 3.32 11.45
C PHE A 54 -10.93 2.06 11.08
N ASP A 55 -11.37 0.90 11.57
CA ASP A 55 -10.80 -0.40 11.23
C ASP A 55 -10.85 -0.70 9.73
N GLY A 56 -11.98 -0.37 9.09
CA GLY A 56 -12.12 -0.50 7.64
C GLY A 56 -11.09 0.32 6.87
N LEU A 57 -10.84 1.56 7.29
CA LEU A 57 -9.82 2.41 6.66
C LEU A 57 -8.40 1.88 6.88
N ILE A 58 -8.09 1.38 8.09
CA ILE A 58 -6.80 0.73 8.37
C ILE A 58 -6.61 -0.49 7.46
N ALA A 59 -7.63 -1.32 7.32
CA ALA A 59 -7.61 -2.50 6.46
C ALA A 59 -7.44 -2.14 4.98
N ASP A 60 -8.13 -1.10 4.50
CA ASP A 60 -7.99 -0.62 3.12
C ASP A 60 -6.59 -0.08 2.84
N ARG A 61 -6.01 0.68 3.79
CA ARG A 61 -4.63 1.17 3.70
C ARG A 61 -3.64 0.00 3.62
N ALA A 62 -3.76 -0.99 4.51
CA ALA A 62 -2.88 -2.17 4.53
C ALA A 62 -3.02 -3.00 3.25
N ARG A 63 -4.26 -3.18 2.77
CA ARG A 63 -4.54 -3.88 1.50
C ARG A 63 -3.90 -3.17 0.32
N ALA A 64 -3.90 -1.84 0.29
CA ALA A 64 -3.25 -1.09 -0.79
C ALA A 64 -1.72 -1.32 -0.78
N ILE A 65 -1.06 -1.33 0.38
CA ILE A 65 0.38 -1.65 0.50
C ILE A 65 0.66 -3.06 -0.05
N PHE A 66 -0.13 -4.03 0.37
CA PHE A 66 -0.03 -5.40 -0.12
C PHE A 66 -0.17 -5.47 -1.65
N GLN A 67 -1.20 -4.84 -2.22
CA GLN A 67 -1.42 -4.79 -3.67
C GLN A 67 -0.26 -4.12 -4.42
N MET A 68 0.30 -3.03 -3.89
CA MET A 68 1.47 -2.39 -4.51
C MET A 68 2.69 -3.32 -4.49
N SER A 69 2.84 -4.19 -3.51
CA SER A 69 3.96 -5.13 -3.44
C SER A 69 3.92 -6.19 -4.55
N ASP A 70 2.73 -6.54 -5.05
CA ASP A 70 2.52 -7.54 -6.11
C ASP A 70 2.58 -6.94 -7.54
N LEU A 71 2.44 -5.63 -7.68
CA LEU A 71 2.47 -4.95 -8.98
C LEU A 71 3.90 -4.59 -9.35
N ARG A 72 4.33 -4.79 -10.60
CA ARG A 72 5.66 -4.34 -11.05
C ARG A 72 5.63 -2.84 -11.32
N ALA A 73 6.66 -2.12 -10.89
CA ALA A 73 6.89 -0.74 -11.29
C ALA A 73 7.93 -0.67 -12.41
N VAL A 74 7.52 -0.31 -13.62
CA VAL A 74 8.42 -0.30 -14.78
C VAL A 74 8.94 1.10 -15.07
N THR A 75 8.15 2.12 -14.77
CA THR A 75 8.52 3.53 -14.91
C THR A 75 9.16 4.08 -13.64
N ALA A 76 9.94 5.15 -13.80
CA ALA A 76 10.50 5.92 -12.68
C ALA A 76 9.40 6.48 -11.76
N GLU A 77 8.23 6.80 -12.31
CA GLU A 77 7.08 7.27 -11.54
C GLU A 77 6.52 6.16 -10.63
N GLY A 78 6.29 4.95 -11.16
CA GLY A 78 5.85 3.80 -10.37
C GLY A 78 6.87 3.41 -9.28
N GLN A 79 8.16 3.48 -9.60
CA GLN A 79 9.22 3.21 -8.63
C GLN A 79 9.24 4.25 -7.51
N ARG A 80 9.09 5.53 -7.86
CA ARG A 80 9.00 6.63 -6.89
C ARG A 80 7.76 6.50 -6.01
N ALA A 81 6.63 6.09 -6.58
CA ALA A 81 5.40 5.82 -5.84
C ALA A 81 5.63 4.77 -4.75
N LYS A 82 6.22 3.61 -5.08
CA LYS A 82 6.57 2.59 -4.08
C LYS A 82 7.57 3.12 -3.05
N ALA A 83 8.61 3.81 -3.49
CA ALA A 83 9.65 4.35 -2.61
C ALA A 83 9.07 5.27 -1.53
N GLN A 84 8.12 6.13 -1.91
CA GLN A 84 7.45 7.04 -0.98
C GLN A 84 6.72 6.28 0.14
N ILE A 85 6.05 5.18 -0.18
CA ILE A 85 5.33 4.36 0.80
C ILE A 85 6.30 3.58 1.68
N VAL A 86 7.36 3.02 1.09
CA VAL A 86 8.42 2.32 1.83
C VAL A 86 9.07 3.26 2.86
N GLU A 87 9.47 4.46 2.44
CA GLU A 87 10.09 5.45 3.32
C GLU A 87 9.18 5.82 4.51
N ARG A 88 7.87 5.96 4.26
CA ARG A 88 6.89 6.31 5.29
C ARG A 88 6.58 5.15 6.24
N CYS A 89 6.36 3.94 5.73
CA CYS A 89 5.76 2.84 6.48
C CYS A 89 6.78 1.83 7.04
N LEU A 90 7.88 1.58 6.32
CA LEU A 90 8.86 0.55 6.70
C LEU A 90 9.51 0.80 8.08
N PRO A 91 9.93 2.02 8.45
CA PRO A 91 10.57 2.25 9.74
C PRO A 91 9.70 1.85 10.93
N SER A 92 8.41 2.19 10.87
CA SER A 92 7.45 1.82 11.91
C SER A 92 7.22 0.30 11.95
N SER A 93 7.04 -0.34 10.79
CA SER A 93 6.86 -1.80 10.68
C SER A 93 8.04 -2.58 11.29
N VAL A 94 9.28 -2.17 10.99
CA VAL A 94 10.49 -2.80 11.53
C VAL A 94 10.66 -2.54 13.03
N ARG A 95 10.34 -1.33 13.50
CA ARG A 95 10.49 -0.94 14.92
C ARG A 95 9.58 -1.75 15.84
N TRP A 96 8.34 -1.97 15.42
CA TRP A 96 7.33 -2.62 16.24
C TRP A 96 7.24 -4.13 16.01
N ASN A 97 7.90 -4.66 14.96
CA ASN A 97 8.05 -6.09 14.65
C ASN A 97 6.75 -6.91 14.78
N ASP A 98 5.63 -6.35 14.31
CA ASP A 98 4.29 -6.91 14.54
C ASP A 98 3.98 -8.14 13.67
N GLY A 99 4.89 -8.52 12.75
CA GLY A 99 4.68 -9.62 11.80
C GLY A 99 5.95 -10.29 11.25
N GLY A 100 7.11 -10.07 11.87
CA GLY A 100 8.38 -10.62 11.38
C GLY A 100 8.79 -10.09 10.00
N LEU A 101 9.57 -10.87 9.25
CA LEU A 101 10.10 -10.45 7.95
C LEU A 101 9.09 -10.50 6.79
N ASP A 102 7.84 -10.90 7.04
CA ASP A 102 6.83 -11.14 6.00
C ASP A 102 5.75 -10.05 5.93
N THR A 103 6.01 -8.88 6.53
CA THR A 103 5.08 -7.75 6.51
C THR A 103 4.94 -7.17 5.11
N SER A 104 3.78 -6.57 4.82
CA SER A 104 3.49 -5.97 3.52
C SER A 104 4.49 -4.87 3.13
N GLU A 105 5.03 -4.15 4.11
CA GLU A 105 6.04 -3.11 3.94
C GLU A 105 7.39 -3.68 3.52
N ILE A 106 7.81 -4.81 4.13
CA ILE A 106 9.06 -5.50 3.75
C ILE A 106 8.91 -6.07 2.36
N ARG A 107 7.77 -6.72 2.05
CA ARG A 107 7.48 -7.21 0.70
C ARG A 107 7.50 -6.07 -0.33
N LEU A 108 6.93 -4.92 -0.01
CA LEU A 108 6.96 -3.74 -0.88
C LEU A 108 8.39 -3.22 -1.10
N ALA A 109 9.22 -3.18 -0.07
CA ALA A 109 10.62 -2.78 -0.18
C ALA A 109 11.42 -3.74 -1.09
N LEU A 110 11.22 -5.05 -0.93
CA LEU A 110 11.83 -6.07 -1.80
C LEU A 110 11.32 -5.98 -3.24
N SER A 111 10.02 -5.71 -3.41
CA SER A 111 9.39 -5.51 -4.72
C SER A 111 10.01 -4.30 -5.45
N LEU A 112 10.15 -3.16 -4.76
CA LEU A 112 10.85 -1.98 -5.28
C LEU A 112 12.31 -2.28 -5.65
N ALA A 113 13.04 -3.04 -4.82
CA ALA A 113 14.41 -3.40 -5.13
C ALA A 113 14.53 -4.20 -6.44
N ARG A 114 13.59 -5.12 -6.70
CA ARG A 114 13.52 -5.87 -7.97
C ARG A 114 13.21 -4.96 -9.16
N ASP A 115 12.26 -4.05 -8.98
CA ASP A 115 11.88 -3.07 -10.02
C ASP A 115 13.07 -2.21 -10.44
N VAL A 116 13.84 -1.69 -9.47
CA VAL A 116 15.01 -0.84 -9.72
C VAL A 116 16.18 -1.63 -10.30
N ALA A 117 16.38 -2.88 -9.87
CA ALA A 117 17.42 -3.75 -10.41
C ALA A 117 17.14 -4.21 -11.85
N GLY A 118 15.98 -3.87 -12.43
CA GLY A 118 15.57 -4.35 -13.75
C GLY A 118 15.22 -5.85 -13.76
N GLY A 119 14.99 -6.44 -12.59
CA GLY A 119 14.62 -7.85 -12.47
C GLY A 119 13.32 -8.14 -13.21
N ALA A 120 13.37 -9.00 -14.21
CA ALA A 120 12.17 -9.69 -14.68
C ALA A 120 11.83 -10.74 -13.62
N ALA A 121 10.72 -10.55 -12.91
CA ALA A 121 10.09 -11.62 -12.14
C ALA A 121 9.55 -12.68 -13.11
#